data_AF-A0A938N7N3-F1
#
_entry.id   AF-A0A938N7N3-F1
#
_cell.length_a   1.000
_cell.length_b   1.000
_cell.length_c   1.000
_cell.angle_alpha   90.00
_cell.angle_beta   90.00
_cell.angle_gamma   90.00
#
_symmetry.space_group_name_H-M   'P 1'
#
loop_
_entity.id
_entity.type
_entity.pdbx_description
1 polymer ?
#
loop_
_entity_poly.entity_id
_entity_poly.type
_entity_poly.pdbx_seq_one_letter_code
_entity_poly.pdbx_strand_id
1 'polypeptide(L)'
;MFRTHMTIVAAIGLCAVAAGQPLRFTLDRSVSGIDAQLSVRGDTAGTLIGDYDAKTNPEGTRTKPGLFGTFGATENVAVPTTVDVSFGGRINTDSTGTFDVRLDVAGGTAEISNYSADLLGGRTIRLPLTVTLSFQTFRTRNPTFTYLGIPLPIPLGEADVTAMTLTQVGSQGPGTLVQTGPDTYDTLLLPIVEITAEGSFLGQPFSIPGAPTVLPIEGVLTITPGGATIAGSRPIDFSDAQALNQALPQMPLALPTATTGVTANVLLDLVLESISSTFAGTQTVRATGVPIPCPADLTGDGVVDFNDLLAFLNLFNAGDPRADFNGDGTIDFNDFLAYMNLFNGGC
;
A
#
# COMPACT_ATOMS: atom_id res chain seq x y z
N MET A 1 -7.20 45.58 41.20
CA MET A 1 -7.66 44.28 40.68
C MET A 1 -8.49 44.58 39.44
N PHE A 2 -7.95 44.32 38.26
CA PHE A 2 -8.57 44.21 36.92
C PHE A 2 -7.42 44.39 35.91
N ARG A 3 -6.73 43.27 35.63
CA ARG A 3 -5.77 43.15 34.53
C ARG A 3 -6.60 42.89 33.29
N THR A 4 -6.64 43.84 32.37
CA THR A 4 -7.28 43.70 31.07
C THR A 4 -6.40 42.78 30.23
N HIS A 5 -6.84 41.54 30.03
CA HIS A 5 -6.20 40.62 29.07
C HIS A 5 -6.50 41.12 27.66
N MET A 6 -5.50 41.74 27.04
CA MET A 6 -5.52 42.07 25.61
C MET A 6 -5.23 40.78 24.85
N THR A 7 -6.29 40.13 24.38
CA THR A 7 -6.20 38.98 23.49
C THR A 7 -5.66 39.48 22.14
N ILE A 8 -4.38 39.19 21.86
CA ILE A 8 -3.80 39.39 20.54
C ILE A 8 -4.45 38.37 19.62
N VAL A 9 -5.41 38.83 18.81
CA VAL A 9 -5.90 38.08 17.66
C VAL A 9 -4.73 38.07 16.67
N ALA A 10 -4.04 36.95 16.57
CA ALA A 10 -3.11 36.69 15.48
C ALA A 10 -3.90 36.83 14.18
N ALA A 11 -3.63 37.89 13.43
CA ALA A 11 -4.16 38.07 12.10
C ALA A 11 -3.59 36.93 11.25
N ILE A 12 -4.41 35.91 10.99
CA ILE A 12 -4.15 34.93 9.95
C ILE A 12 -4.26 35.72 8.64
N GLY A 13 -3.14 36.30 8.22
CA GLY A 13 -2.99 36.84 6.88
C GLY A 13 -3.22 35.70 5.90
N LEU A 14 -4.08 35.91 4.90
CA LEU A 14 -4.10 35.04 3.74
C LEU A 14 -2.73 35.13 3.07
N CYS A 15 -1.84 34.17 3.35
CA CYS A 15 -0.64 33.97 2.54
C CYS A 15 -1.11 33.56 1.15
N ALA A 16 -0.86 34.43 0.17
CA ALA A 16 -0.80 33.99 -1.22
C ALA A 16 0.25 32.87 -1.31
N VAL A 17 0.01 31.86 -2.14
CA VAL A 17 1.01 30.82 -2.39
C VAL A 17 2.18 31.48 -3.12
N ALA A 18 3.27 31.72 -2.39
CA ALA A 18 4.49 32.28 -2.95
C ALA A 18 5.27 31.20 -3.72
N ALA A 19 6.06 31.60 -4.71
CA ALA A 19 6.83 30.67 -5.53
C ALA A 19 7.90 29.97 -4.66
N GLY A 20 7.94 28.64 -4.66
CA GLY A 20 8.89 27.88 -3.85
C GLY A 20 8.43 27.53 -2.43
N GLN A 21 7.31 28.09 -1.93
CA GLN A 21 6.77 27.69 -0.63
C GLN A 21 6.24 26.24 -0.67
N PRO A 22 6.61 25.37 0.28
CA PRO A 22 6.08 24.02 0.33
C PRO A 22 4.62 24.03 0.77
N LEU A 23 3.80 23.22 0.10
CA LEU A 23 2.38 23.02 0.36
C LEU A 23 2.17 21.62 0.95
N ARG A 24 1.46 21.51 2.08
CA ARG A 24 1.01 20.23 2.62
C ARG A 24 -0.35 19.87 2.04
N PHE A 25 -0.37 18.87 1.18
CA PHE A 25 -1.56 18.27 0.62
C PHE A 25 -2.13 17.20 1.55
N THR A 26 -3.46 17.24 1.72
CA THR A 26 -4.23 16.20 2.40
C THR A 26 -5.23 15.61 1.42
N LEU A 27 -5.30 14.27 1.35
CA LEU A 27 -6.28 13.56 0.53
C LEU A 27 -7.70 13.79 1.07
N ASP A 28 -8.61 14.22 0.20
CA ASP A 28 -10.05 14.29 0.46
C ASP A 28 -10.62 12.88 0.42
N ARG A 29 -10.87 12.31 1.60
CA ARG A 29 -11.41 10.96 1.77
C ARG A 29 -12.74 10.73 1.05
N SER A 30 -13.56 11.77 0.85
CA SER A 30 -14.88 11.59 0.22
C SER A 30 -14.82 11.34 -1.29
N VAL A 31 -13.65 11.57 -1.90
CA VAL A 31 -13.43 11.47 -3.34
C VAL A 31 -12.20 10.63 -3.69
N SER A 32 -11.15 10.69 -2.87
CA SER A 32 -9.92 9.93 -3.08
C SER A 32 -10.11 8.48 -2.72
N GLY A 33 -9.62 7.59 -3.58
CA GLY A 33 -9.87 6.18 -3.42
C GLY A 33 -9.28 5.32 -4.50
N ILE A 34 -9.46 4.01 -4.31
CA ILE A 34 -9.14 3.01 -5.32
C ILE A 34 -10.40 2.19 -5.61
N ASP A 35 -10.67 1.98 -6.88
CA ASP A 35 -11.61 0.97 -7.36
C ASP A 35 -10.86 0.00 -8.26
N ALA A 36 -10.48 -1.14 -7.70
CA ALA A 36 -9.60 -2.10 -8.34
C ALA A 36 -9.97 -3.54 -8.06
N GLN A 37 -9.49 -4.43 -8.91
CA GLN A 37 -9.46 -5.86 -8.67
C GLN A 37 -8.08 -6.25 -8.16
N LEU A 38 -8.01 -6.78 -6.94
CA LEU A 38 -6.83 -7.48 -6.45
C LEU A 38 -6.99 -8.97 -6.76
N SER A 39 -5.93 -9.60 -7.25
CA SER A 39 -5.84 -11.05 -7.38
C SER A 39 -4.42 -11.49 -7.17
N VAL A 40 -4.20 -12.26 -6.11
CA VAL A 40 -2.97 -12.98 -5.80
C VAL A 40 -3.22 -14.46 -6.02
N ARG A 41 -2.35 -15.11 -6.78
CA ARG A 41 -2.46 -16.53 -7.11
C ARG A 41 -1.14 -17.24 -6.83
N GLY A 42 -1.21 -18.35 -6.11
CA GLY A 42 -0.11 -19.28 -5.94
C GLY A 42 -0.38 -20.53 -6.77
N ASP A 43 0.50 -20.81 -7.72
CA ASP A 43 0.39 -21.97 -8.59
C ASP A 43 1.33 -23.08 -8.11
N THR A 44 0.78 -24.28 -7.91
CA THR A 44 1.56 -25.45 -7.48
C THR A 44 1.38 -26.62 -8.43
N ALA A 45 2.43 -27.42 -8.57
CA ALA A 45 2.39 -28.68 -9.29
C ALA A 45 2.98 -29.79 -8.45
N GLY A 46 2.41 -31.00 -8.56
CA GLY A 46 2.95 -32.15 -7.87
C GLY A 46 2.05 -33.36 -7.97
N THR A 47 2.00 -34.12 -6.89
CA THR A 47 1.23 -35.36 -6.83
C THR A 47 0.50 -35.53 -5.52
N LEU A 48 -0.63 -36.24 -5.57
CA LEU A 48 -1.22 -36.88 -4.41
C LEU A 48 -0.95 -38.39 -4.48
N ILE A 49 -0.58 -38.99 -3.36
CA ILE A 49 -0.36 -40.43 -3.24
C ILE A 49 -1.02 -40.95 -1.96
N GLY A 50 -1.56 -42.16 -1.97
CA GLY A 50 -2.11 -42.76 -0.75
C GLY A 50 -1.04 -42.88 0.35
N ASP A 51 -1.44 -42.76 1.62
CA ASP A 51 -0.54 -42.86 2.78
C ASP A 51 -0.03 -44.29 3.10
N TYR A 52 -0.33 -45.27 2.23
CA TYR A 52 0.17 -46.64 2.33
C TYR A 52 1.70 -46.73 2.30
N ASP A 53 2.24 -47.40 3.32
CA ASP A 53 3.63 -47.82 3.40
C ASP A 53 3.68 -49.28 3.85
N ALA A 54 4.39 -50.14 3.12
CA ALA A 54 4.40 -51.58 3.38
C ALA A 54 4.96 -51.98 4.76
N LYS A 55 5.74 -51.11 5.42
CA LYS A 55 6.38 -51.37 6.71
C LYS A 55 5.71 -50.61 7.84
N THR A 56 5.38 -49.34 7.63
CA THR A 56 4.92 -48.43 8.69
C THR A 56 3.42 -48.19 8.66
N ASN A 57 2.76 -48.33 7.51
CA ASN A 57 1.31 -48.16 7.35
C ASN A 57 0.73 -49.12 6.30
N PRO A 58 0.75 -50.45 6.54
CA PRO A 58 0.35 -51.44 5.53
C PRO A 58 -1.17 -51.42 5.24
N GLU A 59 -1.95 -50.85 6.15
CA GLU A 59 -3.39 -50.61 5.97
C GLU A 59 -3.67 -49.19 5.45
N GLY A 60 -2.67 -48.45 5.00
CA GLY A 60 -2.89 -47.12 4.45
C GLY A 60 -3.72 -47.14 3.16
N THR A 61 -4.27 -45.97 2.84
CA THR A 61 -4.91 -45.71 1.57
C THR A 61 -3.89 -45.88 0.44
N ARG A 62 -4.32 -46.48 -0.67
CA ARG A 62 -3.54 -46.57 -1.91
C ARG A 62 -4.25 -45.86 -3.03
N THR A 63 -3.52 -45.18 -3.89
CA THR A 63 -4.05 -44.44 -5.05
C THR A 63 -3.66 -45.10 -6.37
N LYS A 64 -4.49 -44.93 -7.40
CA LYS A 64 -4.16 -45.31 -8.78
C LYS A 64 -4.89 -44.43 -9.79
N PRO A 65 -4.18 -43.74 -10.71
CA PRO A 65 -4.80 -42.97 -11.79
C PRO A 65 -5.73 -43.80 -12.69
N GLY A 66 -6.72 -43.14 -13.28
CA GLY A 66 -7.67 -43.71 -14.22
C GLY A 66 -8.85 -44.45 -13.58
N LEU A 67 -9.87 -44.73 -14.41
CA LEU A 67 -11.13 -45.37 -14.00
C LEU A 67 -11.06 -46.90 -14.00
N PHE A 68 -10.11 -47.49 -14.75
CA PHE A 68 -10.07 -48.92 -15.04
C PHE A 68 -8.73 -49.57 -14.67
N GLY A 69 -8.74 -50.91 -14.55
CA GLY A 69 -7.57 -51.71 -14.17
C GLY A 69 -7.62 -52.19 -12.73
N THR A 70 -6.89 -53.27 -12.44
CA THR A 70 -6.80 -53.89 -11.11
C THR A 70 -5.76 -53.17 -10.25
N PHE A 71 -5.87 -53.30 -8.92
CA PHE A 71 -4.79 -52.91 -8.00
C PHE A 71 -3.91 -54.11 -7.73
N GLY A 72 -2.60 -53.95 -7.86
CA GLY A 72 -1.63 -54.92 -7.35
C GLY A 72 -1.68 -55.01 -5.82
N ALA A 73 -1.13 -56.10 -5.25
CA ALA A 73 -1.19 -56.37 -3.81
C ALA A 73 -0.64 -55.21 -2.95
N THR A 74 0.40 -54.53 -3.42
CA THR A 74 1.07 -53.41 -2.73
C THR A 74 1.12 -52.14 -3.59
N GLU A 75 0.33 -52.08 -4.67
CA GLU A 75 0.40 -50.99 -5.64
C GLU A 75 -0.16 -49.69 -5.06
N ASN A 76 0.67 -48.65 -5.03
CA ASN A 76 0.32 -47.28 -4.65
C ASN A 76 0.99 -46.33 -5.64
N VAL A 77 0.20 -45.65 -6.46
CA VAL A 77 0.69 -44.84 -7.60
C VAL A 77 0.28 -43.40 -7.40
N ALA A 78 1.26 -42.51 -7.53
CA ALA A 78 1.07 -41.07 -7.46
C ALA A 78 0.13 -40.57 -8.57
N VAL A 79 -0.74 -39.65 -8.22
CA VAL A 79 -1.71 -39.01 -9.11
C VAL A 79 -1.28 -37.55 -9.28
N PRO A 80 -0.90 -37.12 -10.51
CA PRO A 80 -0.70 -35.71 -10.83
C PRO A 80 -1.83 -34.82 -10.31
N THR A 81 -1.45 -33.78 -9.58
CA THR A 81 -2.37 -32.83 -8.96
C THR A 81 -1.78 -31.43 -8.96
N THR A 82 -2.65 -30.42 -9.02
CA THR A 82 -2.31 -29.03 -8.74
C THR A 82 -3.18 -28.52 -7.59
N VAL A 83 -2.64 -27.60 -6.81
CA VAL A 83 -3.38 -26.85 -5.80
C VAL A 83 -3.20 -25.38 -6.13
N ASP A 84 -4.27 -24.76 -6.59
CA ASP A 84 -4.30 -23.34 -6.88
C ASP A 84 -4.81 -22.60 -5.65
N VAL A 85 -4.01 -21.67 -5.13
CA VAL A 85 -4.48 -20.75 -4.08
C VAL A 85 -4.79 -19.42 -4.73
N SER A 86 -6.01 -18.92 -4.55
CA SER A 86 -6.41 -17.59 -5.01
C SER A 86 -6.92 -16.77 -3.85
N PHE A 87 -6.36 -15.58 -3.71
CA PHE A 87 -6.76 -14.56 -2.76
C PHE A 87 -7.03 -13.28 -3.53
N GLY A 88 -8.20 -12.68 -3.33
CA GLY A 88 -8.48 -11.41 -3.99
C GLY A 88 -9.95 -11.17 -4.24
N GLY A 89 -10.24 -9.97 -4.69
CA GLY A 89 -11.59 -9.48 -4.86
C GLY A 89 -11.57 -8.03 -5.30
N ARG A 90 -12.77 -7.47 -5.48
CA ARG A 90 -12.90 -6.04 -5.73
C ARG A 90 -12.62 -5.27 -4.46
N ILE A 91 -11.70 -4.32 -4.57
CA ILE A 91 -11.33 -3.34 -3.56
C ILE A 91 -11.93 -2.01 -4.02
N ASN A 92 -12.84 -1.47 -3.21
CA ASN A 92 -13.38 -0.14 -3.39
C ASN A 92 -13.18 0.61 -2.07
N THR A 93 -12.27 1.56 -2.05
CA THR A 93 -11.80 2.18 -0.81
C THR A 93 -11.73 3.67 -0.89
N ASP A 94 -11.86 4.27 0.29
CA ASP A 94 -11.64 5.69 0.52
C ASP A 94 -10.23 5.86 1.08
N SER A 95 -9.33 6.42 0.28
CA SER A 95 -7.93 6.61 0.68
C SER A 95 -7.78 7.85 1.55
N THR A 96 -6.92 7.76 2.56
CA THR A 96 -6.50 8.91 3.38
C THR A 96 -5.00 9.05 3.34
N GLY A 97 -4.48 10.27 3.49
CA GLY A 97 -3.04 10.47 3.43
C GLY A 97 -2.65 11.93 3.28
N THR A 98 -1.35 12.17 3.37
CA THR A 98 -0.74 13.48 3.22
C THR A 98 0.53 13.40 2.41
N PHE A 99 0.89 14.49 1.75
CA PHE A 99 2.18 14.65 1.09
C PHE A 99 2.50 16.13 0.96
N ASP A 100 3.78 16.46 0.92
CA ASP A 100 4.25 17.83 0.78
C ASP A 100 4.70 18.03 -0.68
N VAL A 101 4.41 19.19 -1.26
CA VAL A 101 4.84 19.56 -2.62
C VAL A 101 5.46 20.93 -2.62
N ARG A 102 6.66 21.03 -3.20
CA ARG A 102 7.32 22.29 -3.52
C ARG A 102 7.10 22.60 -4.99
N LEU A 103 6.58 23.78 -5.30
CA LEU A 103 6.25 24.19 -6.67
C LEU A 103 7.27 25.20 -7.20
N ASP A 104 7.87 24.91 -8.35
CA ASP A 104 8.61 25.88 -9.16
C ASP A 104 7.85 26.13 -10.46
N VAL A 105 6.90 27.07 -10.36
CA VAL A 105 6.01 27.44 -11.47
C VAL A 105 6.78 28.05 -12.63
N ALA A 106 7.87 28.79 -12.35
CA ALA A 106 8.67 29.45 -13.37
C ALA A 106 9.55 28.44 -14.14
N GLY A 107 10.10 27.45 -13.45
CA GLY A 107 10.86 26.35 -14.05
C GLY A 107 9.99 25.21 -14.59
N GLY A 108 8.69 25.19 -14.33
CA GLY A 108 7.78 24.13 -14.76
C GLY A 108 8.03 22.79 -14.04
N THR A 109 8.53 22.84 -12.81
CA THR A 109 8.88 21.66 -12.02
C THR A 109 8.19 21.65 -10.67
N ALA A 110 8.09 20.45 -10.08
CA ALA A 110 7.61 20.25 -8.73
C ALA A 110 8.45 19.18 -8.03
N GLU A 111 8.49 19.22 -6.70
CA GLU A 111 9.11 18.18 -5.89
C GLU A 111 8.10 17.68 -4.87
N ILE A 112 7.99 16.36 -4.72
CA ILE A 112 7.12 15.73 -3.73
C ILE A 112 7.93 15.10 -2.61
N SER A 113 7.52 15.30 -1.38
CA SER A 113 8.14 14.72 -0.18
C SER A 113 7.09 14.27 0.83
N ASN A 114 7.52 13.48 1.82
CA ASN A 114 6.69 13.02 2.92
C ASN A 114 5.36 12.35 2.50
N TYR A 115 5.33 11.70 1.33
CA TYR A 115 4.12 11.03 0.87
C TYR A 115 3.81 9.82 1.76
N SER A 116 2.64 9.83 2.37
CA SER A 116 2.10 8.73 3.16
C SER A 116 0.61 8.61 2.92
N ALA A 117 0.15 7.41 2.59
CA ALA A 117 -1.25 7.13 2.37
C ALA A 117 -1.65 5.77 2.96
N ASP A 118 -2.84 5.72 3.54
CA ASP A 118 -3.58 4.51 3.86
C ASP A 118 -4.69 4.34 2.82
N LEU A 119 -4.58 3.30 2.01
CA LEU A 119 -5.53 3.01 0.93
C LEU A 119 -6.87 2.53 1.45
N LEU A 120 -6.94 2.00 2.67
CA LEU A 120 -8.20 1.54 3.26
C LEU A 120 -8.86 2.62 4.11
N GLY A 121 -8.11 3.66 4.47
CA GLY A 121 -8.52 4.70 5.39
C GLY A 121 -8.96 4.13 6.74
N GLY A 122 -8.20 3.18 7.31
CA GLY A 122 -8.50 2.55 8.59
C GLY A 122 -9.69 1.59 8.58
N ARG A 123 -10.18 1.20 7.40
CA ARG A 123 -11.24 0.19 7.25
C ARG A 123 -10.62 -1.18 7.05
N THR A 124 -11.32 -2.21 7.49
CA THR A 124 -10.96 -3.61 7.18
C THR A 124 -11.73 -4.08 5.96
N ILE A 125 -11.04 -4.70 5.01
CA ILE A 125 -11.65 -5.36 3.84
C ILE A 125 -11.60 -6.86 4.06
N ARG A 126 -12.70 -7.54 3.70
CA ARG A 126 -12.75 -9.00 3.64
C ARG A 126 -12.59 -9.44 2.21
N LEU A 127 -11.56 -10.25 1.97
CA LEU A 127 -11.30 -10.80 0.66
C LEU A 127 -11.37 -12.34 0.72
N PRO A 128 -12.00 -12.98 -0.27
CA PRO A 128 -12.17 -14.41 -0.25
C PRO A 128 -10.82 -15.09 -0.48
N LEU A 129 -10.59 -16.15 0.30
CA LEU A 129 -9.48 -17.07 0.10
C LEU A 129 -10.05 -18.40 -0.38
N THR A 130 -9.76 -18.73 -1.64
CA THR A 130 -10.20 -19.97 -2.26
C THR A 130 -8.99 -20.84 -2.57
N VAL A 131 -9.04 -22.11 -2.17
CA VAL A 131 -8.08 -23.12 -2.60
C VAL A 131 -8.80 -24.08 -3.52
N THR A 132 -8.25 -24.34 -4.71
CA THR A 132 -8.82 -25.28 -5.66
C THR A 132 -7.85 -26.43 -5.85
N LEU A 133 -8.26 -27.63 -5.43
CA LEU A 133 -7.51 -28.85 -5.68
C LEU A 133 -7.98 -29.45 -7.00
N SER A 134 -7.08 -29.58 -7.96
CA SER A 134 -7.35 -30.19 -9.27
C SER A 134 -6.52 -31.45 -9.43
N PHE A 135 -7.17 -32.55 -9.78
CA PHE A 135 -6.54 -33.84 -10.04
C PHE A 135 -7.23 -34.53 -11.23
N GLN A 136 -6.50 -35.41 -11.92
CA GLN A 136 -7.12 -36.31 -12.87
C GLN A 136 -7.97 -37.38 -12.17
N THR A 137 -8.89 -38.01 -12.90
CA THR A 137 -9.70 -39.11 -12.35
C THR A 137 -8.80 -40.22 -11.80
N PHE A 138 -9.04 -40.65 -10.55
CA PHE A 138 -8.29 -41.72 -9.90
C PHE A 138 -9.17 -42.53 -8.95
N ARG A 139 -8.63 -43.66 -8.49
CA ARG A 139 -9.31 -44.55 -7.54
C ARG A 139 -8.46 -44.77 -6.31
N THR A 140 -9.11 -45.09 -5.20
CA THR A 140 -8.45 -45.48 -3.95
C THR A 140 -8.73 -46.92 -3.56
N ARG A 141 -7.89 -47.46 -2.69
CA ARG A 141 -8.13 -48.67 -1.89
C ARG A 141 -7.85 -48.36 -0.42
N ASN A 142 -8.65 -48.97 0.45
CA ASN A 142 -8.69 -48.71 1.88
C ASN A 142 -8.83 -47.22 2.24
N PRO A 143 -9.97 -46.58 1.93
CA PRO A 143 -11.24 -47.13 1.41
C PRO A 143 -11.30 -47.21 -0.12
N THR A 144 -12.21 -48.05 -0.65
CA THR A 144 -12.47 -48.13 -2.09
C THR A 144 -13.38 -47.00 -2.53
N PHE A 145 -12.87 -46.07 -3.32
CA PHE A 145 -13.64 -44.96 -3.87
C PHE A 145 -13.09 -44.52 -5.23
N THR A 146 -13.90 -43.78 -6.00
CA THR A 146 -13.50 -43.20 -7.30
C THR A 146 -13.70 -41.70 -7.24
N TYR A 147 -12.61 -40.95 -7.43
CA TYR A 147 -12.63 -39.51 -7.56
C TYR A 147 -12.66 -39.16 -9.04
N LEU A 148 -13.77 -38.58 -9.49
CA LEU A 148 -13.88 -38.02 -10.83
C LEU A 148 -13.09 -36.71 -10.84
N GLY A 149 -12.22 -36.50 -11.83
CA GLY A 149 -11.27 -35.36 -11.93
C GLY A 149 -11.93 -34.00 -12.10
N ILE A 150 -12.85 -33.67 -11.21
CA ILE A 150 -13.57 -32.43 -11.10
C ILE A 150 -12.80 -31.59 -10.06
N PRO A 151 -12.42 -30.35 -10.38
CA PRO A 151 -11.78 -29.46 -9.42
C PRO A 151 -12.61 -29.34 -8.15
N LEU A 152 -11.96 -29.50 -7.00
CA LEU A 152 -12.58 -29.40 -5.69
C LEU A 152 -12.23 -28.04 -5.07
N PRO A 153 -13.15 -27.04 -5.11
CA PRO A 153 -12.96 -25.81 -4.38
C PRO A 153 -13.13 -26.07 -2.89
N ILE A 154 -12.13 -25.67 -2.11
CA ILE A 154 -12.11 -25.67 -0.66
C ILE A 154 -12.18 -24.19 -0.25
N PRO A 155 -13.37 -23.66 0.07
CA PRO A 155 -13.47 -22.30 0.59
C PRO A 155 -12.83 -22.28 1.97
N LEU A 156 -11.73 -21.53 2.10
CA LEU A 156 -11.04 -21.37 3.38
C LEU A 156 -11.64 -20.24 4.22
N GLY A 157 -12.63 -19.52 3.67
CA GLY A 157 -13.29 -18.39 4.29
C GLY A 157 -12.78 -17.07 3.70
N GLU A 158 -12.83 -16.03 4.52
CA GLU A 158 -12.38 -14.69 4.17
C GLU A 158 -11.14 -14.35 5.00
N ALA A 159 -10.19 -13.64 4.42
CA ALA A 159 -9.12 -12.99 5.15
C ALA A 159 -9.46 -11.50 5.33
N ASP A 160 -9.17 -10.98 6.51
CA ASP A 160 -9.31 -9.58 6.84
C ASP A 160 -8.02 -8.85 6.47
N VAL A 161 -8.06 -7.92 5.52
CA VAL A 161 -6.98 -6.96 5.26
C VAL A 161 -7.26 -5.71 6.08
N THR A 162 -6.41 -5.43 7.06
CA THR A 162 -6.62 -4.38 8.07
C THR A 162 -5.88 -3.11 7.75
N ALA A 163 -4.80 -3.18 6.96
CA ALA A 163 -4.07 -2.00 6.50
C ALA A 163 -3.48 -2.26 5.11
N MET A 164 -3.48 -1.22 4.27
CA MET A 164 -2.70 -1.15 3.04
C MET A 164 -2.10 0.24 2.96
N THR A 165 -0.79 0.36 3.11
CA THR A 165 -0.13 1.66 3.23
C THR A 165 0.88 1.89 2.13
N LEU A 166 1.02 3.13 1.70
CA LEU A 166 2.10 3.61 0.84
C LEU A 166 2.91 4.61 1.63
N THR A 167 4.20 4.39 1.72
CA THR A 167 5.13 5.32 2.40
C THR A 167 6.26 5.66 1.46
N GLN A 168 6.56 6.95 1.31
CA GLN A 168 7.65 7.41 0.46
C GLN A 168 8.99 6.88 0.95
N VAL A 169 9.77 6.38 0.02
CA VAL A 169 11.16 5.99 0.21
C VAL A 169 12.05 7.07 -0.38
N GLY A 170 13.01 7.55 0.42
CA GLY A 170 13.84 8.69 0.05
C GLY A 170 13.24 10.04 0.49
N SER A 171 14.03 11.11 0.34
CA SER A 171 13.65 12.44 0.83
C SER A 171 12.76 13.22 -0.14
N GLN A 172 12.91 12.99 -1.46
CA GLN A 172 12.21 13.75 -2.50
C GLN A 172 11.95 12.89 -3.74
N GLY A 173 10.85 13.16 -4.43
CA GLY A 173 10.51 12.64 -5.76
C GLY A 173 10.35 13.78 -6.76
N PRO A 174 10.74 13.59 -8.04
CA PRO A 174 10.62 14.62 -9.06
C PRO A 174 9.16 14.80 -9.51
N GLY A 175 8.88 15.95 -10.10
CA GLY A 175 7.60 16.23 -10.73
C GLY A 175 7.67 17.34 -11.77
N THR A 176 6.64 17.40 -12.61
CA THR A 176 6.52 18.38 -13.70
C THR A 176 5.22 19.16 -13.58
N LEU A 177 5.26 20.39 -14.10
CA LEU A 177 4.12 21.29 -14.22
C LEU A 177 4.05 21.82 -15.65
N VAL A 178 2.94 21.57 -16.33
CA VAL A 178 2.67 22.09 -17.68
C VAL A 178 1.47 23.01 -17.60
N GLN A 179 1.67 24.31 -17.83
CA GLN A 179 0.60 25.29 -17.71
C GLN A 179 -0.46 25.09 -18.80
N THR A 180 -1.72 24.90 -18.39
CA THR A 180 -2.88 24.73 -19.28
C THR A 180 -3.87 25.89 -19.21
N GLY A 181 -3.78 26.72 -18.17
CA GLY A 181 -4.59 27.94 -18.02
C GLY A 181 -4.04 28.89 -16.95
N PRO A 182 -4.76 29.98 -16.66
CA PRO A 182 -4.46 30.82 -15.49
C PRO A 182 -4.49 29.95 -14.23
N ASP A 183 -3.40 29.96 -13.47
CA ASP A 183 -3.25 29.23 -12.20
C ASP A 183 -3.55 27.72 -12.28
N THR A 184 -3.53 27.14 -13.49
CA THR A 184 -3.91 25.74 -13.75
C THR A 184 -2.82 25.02 -14.54
N TYR A 185 -2.42 23.85 -14.05
CA TYR A 185 -1.30 23.08 -14.57
C TYR A 185 -1.66 21.60 -14.64
N ASP A 186 -1.29 20.93 -15.73
CA ASP A 186 -1.17 19.48 -15.72
C ASP A 186 0.07 19.14 -14.89
N THR A 187 -0.10 18.25 -13.91
CA THR A 187 0.96 17.86 -12.98
C THR A 187 1.20 16.36 -13.01
N LEU A 188 2.47 15.99 -12.91
CA LEU A 188 2.92 14.62 -12.71
C LEU A 188 3.97 14.61 -11.60
N LEU A 189 3.68 13.97 -10.48
CA LEU A 189 4.62 13.76 -9.37
C LEU A 189 5.05 12.29 -9.36
N LEU A 190 6.31 11.99 -9.07
CA LEU A 190 6.86 10.62 -9.15
C LEU A 190 7.54 10.22 -7.84
N PRO A 191 6.82 10.13 -6.70
CA PRO A 191 7.39 9.56 -5.49
C PRO A 191 7.73 8.08 -5.70
N ILE A 192 8.86 7.65 -5.12
CA ILE A 192 9.13 6.23 -4.90
C ILE A 192 8.47 5.87 -3.58
N VAL A 193 7.64 4.83 -3.56
CA VAL A 193 6.88 4.40 -2.40
C VAL A 193 7.05 2.91 -2.16
N GLU A 194 6.97 2.50 -0.91
CA GLU A 194 6.82 1.10 -0.53
C GLU A 194 5.36 0.83 -0.20
N ILE A 195 4.79 -0.20 -0.83
CA ILE A 195 3.40 -0.61 -0.62
C ILE A 195 3.38 -1.82 0.31
N THR A 196 2.85 -1.66 1.51
CA THR A 196 2.72 -2.75 2.48
C THR A 196 1.27 -3.10 2.71
N ALA A 197 0.99 -4.38 3.02
CA ALA A 197 -0.33 -4.81 3.43
C ALA A 197 -0.26 -5.67 4.70
N GLU A 198 -1.22 -5.50 5.58
CA GLU A 198 -1.35 -6.27 6.81
C GLU A 198 -2.77 -6.81 6.96
N GLY A 199 -2.89 -7.96 7.59
CA GLY A 199 -4.18 -8.57 7.81
C GLY A 199 -4.14 -9.76 8.74
N SER A 200 -5.26 -10.47 8.80
CA SER A 200 -5.36 -11.73 9.52
C SER A 200 -6.21 -12.74 8.78
N PHE A 201 -5.87 -14.01 8.96
CA PHE A 201 -6.63 -15.14 8.46
C PHE A 201 -6.76 -16.18 9.57
N LEU A 202 -7.99 -16.61 9.88
CA LEU A 202 -8.28 -17.51 11.02
C LEU A 202 -7.67 -17.01 12.35
N GLY A 203 -7.63 -15.68 12.55
CA GLY A 203 -7.02 -15.05 13.72
C GLY A 203 -5.48 -15.07 13.75
N GLN A 204 -4.82 -15.61 12.73
CA GLN A 204 -3.37 -15.51 12.57
C GLN A 204 -3.01 -14.27 11.74
N PRO A 205 -2.15 -13.37 12.25
CA PRO A 205 -1.75 -12.20 11.49
C PRO A 205 -0.81 -12.57 10.33
N PHE A 206 -0.88 -11.81 9.24
CA PHE A 206 0.08 -11.85 8.15
C PHE A 206 0.48 -10.42 7.75
N SER A 207 1.68 -10.29 7.17
CA SER A 207 2.17 -9.04 6.58
C SER A 207 2.78 -9.36 5.22
N ILE A 208 2.48 -8.53 4.23
CA ILE A 208 3.02 -8.56 2.89
C ILE A 208 3.98 -7.38 2.77
N PRO A 209 5.31 -7.63 2.74
CA PRO A 209 6.29 -6.56 2.59
C PRO A 209 6.21 -5.97 1.17
N GLY A 210 6.50 -4.68 1.07
CA GLY A 210 6.54 -3.98 -0.21
C GLY A 210 7.93 -3.97 -0.82
N ALA A 211 7.99 -3.84 -2.14
CA ALA A 211 9.20 -3.39 -2.81
C ALA A 211 9.05 -1.89 -3.15
N PRO A 212 10.14 -1.10 -3.11
CA PRO A 212 10.11 0.28 -3.58
C PRO A 212 9.67 0.33 -5.06
N THR A 213 8.61 1.07 -5.34
CA THR A 213 8.05 1.26 -6.67
C THR A 213 7.77 2.72 -6.93
N VAL A 214 7.88 3.16 -8.19
CA VAL A 214 7.47 4.52 -8.55
C VAL A 214 5.94 4.54 -8.60
N LEU A 215 5.33 5.41 -7.80
CA LEU A 215 3.90 5.68 -7.87
C LEU A 215 3.74 7.04 -8.52
N PRO A 216 3.38 7.15 -9.81
CA PRO A 216 3.14 8.46 -10.37
C PRO A 216 1.98 9.14 -9.60
N ILE A 217 1.76 10.43 -9.68
CA ILE A 217 0.52 11.09 -9.25
C ILE A 217 0.24 12.11 -10.33
N GLU A 218 -0.75 11.80 -11.16
CA GLU A 218 -1.09 12.58 -12.34
C GLU A 218 -2.43 13.25 -12.13
N GLY A 219 -2.55 14.51 -12.53
CA GLY A 219 -3.80 15.24 -12.46
C GLY A 219 -3.66 16.70 -12.83
N VAL A 220 -4.68 17.47 -12.50
CA VAL A 220 -4.72 18.92 -12.66
C VAL A 220 -4.44 19.56 -11.30
N LEU A 221 -3.40 20.39 -11.25
CA LEU A 221 -3.10 21.30 -10.16
C LEU A 221 -3.77 22.64 -10.45
N THR A 222 -4.54 23.15 -9.48
CA THR A 222 -5.09 24.51 -9.51
C THR A 222 -4.59 25.28 -8.30
N ILE A 223 -3.91 26.40 -8.54
CA ILE A 223 -3.45 27.31 -7.49
C ILE A 223 -4.61 28.22 -7.10
N THR A 224 -4.77 28.44 -5.81
CA THR A 224 -5.81 29.30 -5.22
C THR A 224 -5.17 30.33 -4.30
N PRO A 225 -5.86 31.43 -3.95
CA PRO A 225 -5.28 32.47 -3.09
C PRO A 225 -4.83 32.01 -1.70
N GLY A 226 -5.22 30.82 -1.23
CA GLY A 226 -4.86 30.29 0.09
C GLY A 226 -4.23 28.89 0.06
N GLY A 227 -3.78 28.41 -1.10
CA GLY A 227 -3.24 27.07 -1.25
C GLY A 227 -3.37 26.53 -2.67
N ALA A 228 -3.48 25.22 -2.83
CA ALA A 228 -3.70 24.60 -4.13
C ALA A 228 -4.57 23.35 -4.03
N THR A 229 -5.09 22.88 -5.15
CA THR A 229 -5.80 21.61 -5.23
C THR A 229 -5.22 20.74 -6.32
N ILE A 230 -5.09 19.44 -6.08
CA ILE A 230 -4.75 18.44 -7.10
C ILE A 230 -5.95 17.53 -7.28
N ALA A 231 -6.37 17.32 -8.52
CA ALA A 231 -7.42 16.36 -8.85
C ALA A 231 -7.02 15.53 -10.06
N GLY A 232 -7.07 14.21 -9.93
CA GLY A 232 -6.68 13.28 -10.99
C GLY A 232 -7.37 11.94 -10.84
N SER A 233 -7.56 11.26 -11.96
CA SER A 233 -8.05 9.89 -11.99
C SER A 233 -7.33 9.15 -13.11
N ARG A 234 -6.82 7.97 -12.80
CA ARG A 234 -6.05 7.19 -13.77
C ARG A 234 -6.25 5.69 -13.62
N PRO A 235 -6.02 4.92 -14.68
CA PRO A 235 -5.85 3.48 -14.53
C PRO A 235 -4.59 3.18 -13.71
N ILE A 236 -4.68 2.14 -12.89
CA ILE A 236 -3.54 1.48 -12.26
C ILE A 236 -3.54 0.04 -12.76
N ASP A 237 -2.37 -0.46 -13.12
CA ASP A 237 -2.18 -1.83 -13.56
C ASP A 237 -0.81 -2.29 -13.09
N PHE A 238 -0.81 -3.02 -11.98
CA PHE A 238 0.37 -3.64 -11.42
C PHE A 238 0.22 -5.15 -11.59
N SER A 239 1.20 -5.77 -12.20
CA SER A 239 1.31 -7.21 -12.28
C SER A 239 2.73 -7.60 -11.94
N ASP A 240 2.88 -8.49 -10.98
CA ASP A 240 4.16 -9.09 -10.64
C ASP A 240 4.01 -10.61 -10.58
N ALA A 241 5.05 -11.32 -11.01
CA ALA A 241 5.06 -12.77 -11.00
C ALA A 241 6.46 -13.26 -10.66
N GLN A 242 6.56 -13.99 -9.56
CA GLN A 242 7.80 -14.54 -9.06
C GLN A 242 7.78 -16.06 -9.21
N ALA A 243 8.73 -16.59 -9.99
CA ALA A 243 9.01 -18.02 -10.01
C ALA A 243 9.81 -18.41 -8.76
N LEU A 244 9.32 -19.37 -7.99
CA LEU A 244 9.93 -19.81 -6.72
C LEU A 244 10.53 -21.21 -6.83
N ASN A 245 9.87 -22.12 -7.54
CA ASN A 245 10.28 -23.52 -7.67
C ASN A 245 10.66 -24.17 -6.33
N GLN A 246 9.88 -23.90 -5.29
CA GLN A 246 10.16 -24.33 -3.93
C GLN A 246 9.33 -25.55 -3.58
N ALA A 247 9.99 -26.66 -3.22
CA ALA A 247 9.30 -27.83 -2.69
C ALA A 247 8.62 -27.49 -1.37
N LEU A 248 7.32 -27.75 -1.28
CA LEU A 248 6.55 -27.60 -0.06
C LEU A 248 6.69 -28.87 0.79
N PRO A 249 6.58 -28.75 2.13
CA PRO A 249 6.51 -29.92 2.99
C PRO A 249 5.34 -30.83 2.57
N GLN A 250 5.59 -32.14 2.56
CA GLN A 250 4.54 -33.11 2.29
C GLN A 250 3.42 -32.96 3.32
N MET A 251 2.19 -32.78 2.84
CA MET A 251 1.03 -32.51 3.70
C MET A 251 0.01 -33.65 3.63
N PRO A 252 -0.48 -34.16 4.76
CA PRO A 252 -1.56 -35.13 4.77
C PRO A 252 -2.90 -34.44 4.42
N LEU A 253 -3.71 -35.08 3.58
CA LEU A 253 -5.05 -34.66 3.21
C LEU A 253 -6.02 -35.83 3.30
N ALA A 254 -7.12 -35.64 4.03
CA ALA A 254 -8.20 -36.62 4.12
C ALA A 254 -9.28 -36.29 3.09
N LEU A 255 -9.40 -37.11 2.04
CA LEU A 255 -10.39 -36.93 0.99
C LEU A 255 -11.72 -37.60 1.37
N PRO A 256 -12.87 -36.93 1.23
CA PRO A 256 -14.16 -37.50 1.58
C PRO A 256 -14.57 -38.60 0.60
N THR A 257 -15.19 -39.66 1.10
CA THR A 257 -15.84 -40.69 0.29
C THR A 257 -17.36 -40.54 0.30
N ALA A 258 -18.09 -41.40 -0.43
CA ALA A 258 -19.55 -41.44 -0.35
C ALA A 258 -20.09 -41.81 1.04
N THR A 259 -19.27 -42.42 1.90
CA THR A 259 -19.65 -42.78 3.26
C THR A 259 -19.21 -41.68 4.22
N THR A 260 -20.17 -41.03 4.87
CA THR A 260 -19.90 -39.99 5.88
C THR A 260 -18.96 -40.51 6.97
N GLY A 261 -17.92 -39.74 7.29
CA GLY A 261 -16.92 -40.10 8.29
C GLY A 261 -15.83 -41.09 7.83
N VAL A 262 -15.90 -41.57 6.58
CA VAL A 262 -14.85 -42.40 5.98
C VAL A 262 -14.08 -41.58 4.96
N THR A 263 -12.77 -41.41 5.20
CA THR A 263 -11.87 -40.65 4.33
C THR A 263 -10.80 -41.54 3.73
N ALA A 264 -10.34 -41.16 2.53
CA ALA A 264 -9.12 -41.69 1.94
C ALA A 264 -7.96 -40.75 2.32
N ASN A 265 -6.98 -41.26 3.05
CA ASN A 265 -5.85 -40.46 3.54
C ASN A 265 -4.75 -40.44 2.49
N VAL A 266 -4.48 -39.27 1.94
CA VAL A 266 -3.44 -39.09 0.92
C VAL A 266 -2.38 -38.12 1.43
N LEU A 267 -1.21 -38.21 0.83
CA LEU A 267 -0.08 -37.32 1.02
C LEU A 267 0.04 -36.47 -0.25
N LEU A 268 0.01 -35.16 -0.07
CA LEU A 268 0.27 -34.17 -1.11
C LEU A 268 1.75 -33.81 -1.09
N ASP A 269 2.41 -34.00 -2.23
CA ASP A 269 3.77 -33.56 -2.49
C ASP A 269 3.70 -32.51 -3.60
N LEU A 270 4.02 -31.26 -3.26
CA LEU A 270 3.79 -30.09 -4.11
C LEU A 270 5.05 -29.26 -4.21
N VAL A 271 5.27 -28.69 -5.39
CA VAL A 271 6.23 -27.62 -5.63
C VAL A 271 5.45 -26.35 -5.89
N LEU A 272 5.75 -25.29 -5.13
CA LEU A 272 5.29 -23.94 -5.43
C LEU A 272 6.10 -23.42 -6.62
N GLU A 273 5.47 -23.40 -7.79
CA GLU A 273 6.13 -23.01 -9.04
C GLU A 273 6.24 -21.49 -9.09
N SER A 274 5.14 -20.79 -8.83
CA SER A 274 5.11 -19.33 -8.85
C SER A 274 4.07 -18.72 -7.92
N ILE A 275 4.29 -17.45 -7.58
CA ILE A 275 3.28 -16.57 -7.02
C ILE A 275 3.11 -15.42 -8.01
N SER A 276 1.87 -15.13 -8.39
CA SER A 276 1.53 -13.95 -9.17
C SER A 276 0.61 -13.04 -8.37
N SER A 277 0.75 -11.74 -8.56
CA SER A 277 -0.10 -10.72 -8.00
C SER A 277 -0.48 -9.75 -9.10
N THR A 278 -1.76 -9.41 -9.14
CA THR A 278 -2.33 -8.47 -10.10
C THR A 278 -3.21 -7.49 -9.33
N PHE A 279 -3.05 -6.22 -9.64
CA PHE A 279 -3.82 -5.12 -9.08
C PHE A 279 -4.14 -4.14 -10.18
N ALA A 280 -5.35 -4.26 -10.73
CA ALA A 280 -5.79 -3.50 -11.88
C ALA A 280 -7.08 -2.76 -11.57
N GLY A 281 -7.15 -1.47 -11.90
CA GLY A 281 -8.29 -0.65 -11.55
C GLY A 281 -8.11 0.81 -11.87
N THR A 282 -8.83 1.65 -11.14
CA THR A 282 -8.72 3.11 -11.21
C THR A 282 -8.33 3.65 -9.85
N GLN A 283 -7.33 4.53 -9.83
CA GLN A 283 -7.01 5.37 -8.69
C GLN A 283 -7.57 6.77 -8.93
N THR A 284 -8.32 7.28 -7.96
CA THR A 284 -8.77 8.67 -7.94
C THR A 284 -8.07 9.40 -6.80
N VAL A 285 -7.50 10.55 -7.11
CA VAL A 285 -6.80 11.43 -6.17
C VAL A 285 -7.48 12.78 -6.20
N ARG A 286 -7.88 13.25 -5.03
CA ARG A 286 -8.26 14.65 -4.81
C ARG A 286 -7.62 15.13 -3.53
N ALA A 287 -6.81 16.18 -3.62
CA ALA A 287 -6.06 16.67 -2.48
C ALA A 287 -6.14 18.20 -2.39
N THR A 288 -6.18 18.71 -1.16
CA THR A 288 -6.11 20.14 -0.87
C THR A 288 -4.79 20.43 -0.18
N GLY A 289 -4.00 21.30 -0.80
CA GLY A 289 -2.71 21.79 -0.32
C GLY A 289 -2.87 23.11 0.41
N VAL A 290 -2.36 23.19 1.64
CA VAL A 290 -2.23 24.45 2.38
C VAL A 290 -0.76 24.81 2.53
N PRO A 291 -0.40 26.10 2.51
CA PRO A 291 0.99 26.51 2.72
C PRO A 291 1.50 26.03 4.08
N ILE A 292 2.68 25.38 4.07
CA ILE A 292 3.36 25.02 5.31
C ILE A 292 3.92 26.33 5.89
N PRO A 293 3.64 26.64 7.17
CA PRO A 293 4.21 27.82 7.80
C PRO A 293 5.74 27.74 7.74
N CYS A 294 6.37 28.79 7.24
CA CYS A 294 7.82 28.93 7.22
C CYS A 294 8.22 30.18 8.03
N PRO A 295 8.45 30.03 9.34
CA PRO A 295 8.73 31.19 10.20
C PRO A 295 10.02 31.94 9.84
N ALA A 296 10.94 31.29 9.12
CA ALA A 296 12.18 31.91 8.65
C ALA A 296 11.98 32.79 7.42
N ASP A 297 10.89 32.64 6.65
CA ASP A 297 10.55 33.47 5.51
C ASP A 297 9.82 34.73 5.99
N LEU A 298 10.60 35.77 6.30
CA LEU A 298 10.10 37.05 6.81
C LEU A 298 9.66 37.99 5.69
N THR A 299 10.11 37.75 4.46
CA THR A 299 9.70 38.52 3.29
C THR A 299 8.38 38.02 2.71
N GLY A 300 8.01 36.77 2.98
CA GLY A 300 6.80 36.11 2.50
C GLY A 300 6.88 35.72 1.03
N ASP A 301 8.09 35.54 0.49
CA ASP A 301 8.31 35.23 -0.92
C ASP A 301 8.49 33.73 -1.20
N GLY A 302 8.45 32.90 -0.15
CA GLY A 302 8.53 31.44 -0.21
C GLY A 302 9.95 30.90 -0.25
N VAL A 303 10.99 31.75 -0.17
CA VAL A 303 12.39 31.36 -0.26
C VAL A 303 13.16 31.94 0.93
N VAL A 304 13.68 31.08 1.80
CA VAL A 304 14.56 31.51 2.89
C VAL A 304 15.94 31.87 2.34
N ASP A 305 16.22 33.16 2.21
CA ASP A 305 17.49 33.66 1.70
C ASP A 305 18.04 34.88 2.47
N PHE A 306 19.09 35.51 1.93
CA PHE A 306 19.71 36.65 2.59
C PHE A 306 18.74 37.82 2.88
N ASN A 307 17.68 37.98 2.09
CA ASN A 307 16.68 39.02 2.28
C ASN A 307 15.86 38.79 3.55
N ASP A 308 15.57 37.54 3.93
CA ASP A 308 14.90 37.23 5.20
C ASP A 308 15.83 37.50 6.38
N LEU A 309 17.11 37.11 6.27
CA LEU A 309 18.10 37.44 7.29
C LEU A 309 18.21 38.96 7.46
N LEU A 310 18.20 39.72 6.37
CA LEU A 310 18.19 41.19 6.43
C LEU A 310 16.90 41.72 7.07
N ALA A 311 15.75 41.14 6.76
CA ALA A 311 14.47 41.48 7.39
C ALA A 311 14.50 41.21 8.90
N PHE A 312 15.02 40.04 9.32
CA PHE A 312 15.23 39.70 10.73
C PHE A 312 16.14 40.73 11.41
N LEU A 313 17.30 41.03 10.84
CA LEU A 313 18.27 41.98 11.42
C LEU A 313 17.68 43.38 11.57
N ASN A 314 16.80 43.80 10.66
CA ASN A 314 16.09 45.07 10.77
C ASN A 314 15.10 45.07 11.94
N LEU A 315 14.32 44.00 12.12
CA LEU A 315 13.40 43.84 13.26
C LEU A 315 14.15 43.79 14.59
N PHE A 316 15.23 43.01 14.62
CA PHE A 316 16.09 42.81 15.78
C PHE A 316 16.72 44.13 16.26
N ASN A 317 17.32 44.89 15.33
CA ASN A 317 17.91 46.20 15.65
C ASN A 317 16.86 47.26 16.06
N ALA A 318 15.61 47.10 15.61
CA ALA A 318 14.50 47.98 15.98
C ALA A 318 13.87 47.62 17.35
N GLY A 319 14.24 46.48 17.95
CA GLY A 319 13.57 45.96 19.13
C GLY A 319 12.09 45.64 18.87
N ASP A 320 11.75 45.25 17.65
CA ASP A 320 10.38 44.91 17.26
C ASP A 320 9.99 43.55 17.86
N PRO A 321 8.85 43.42 18.56
CA PRO A 321 8.40 42.15 19.16
C PRO A 321 8.32 40.97 18.18
N ARG A 322 8.28 41.21 16.87
CA ARG A 322 8.34 40.16 15.84
C ARG A 322 9.71 39.48 15.75
N ALA A 323 10.75 40.05 16.35
CA ALA A 323 12.08 39.44 16.46
C ALA A 323 12.20 38.48 17.65
N ASP A 324 11.19 38.38 18.53
CA ASP A 324 11.12 37.42 19.65
C ASP A 324 10.74 36.02 19.10
N PHE A 325 11.74 35.30 18.61
CA PHE A 325 11.59 34.00 17.96
C PHE A 325 11.57 32.83 18.97
N ASN A 326 12.08 33.05 20.18
CA ASN A 326 12.01 32.05 21.24
C ASN A 326 10.74 32.19 22.11
N GLY A 327 10.03 33.31 22.01
CA GLY A 327 8.76 33.60 22.67
C GLY A 327 8.88 33.94 24.15
N ASP A 328 10.06 34.35 24.63
CA ASP A 328 10.32 34.62 26.06
C ASP A 328 9.97 36.06 26.48
N GLY A 329 9.58 36.91 25.52
CA GLY A 329 9.19 38.29 25.73
C GLY A 329 10.36 39.28 25.78
N THR A 330 11.59 38.83 25.54
CA THR A 330 12.78 39.67 25.45
C THR A 330 13.50 39.44 24.12
N ILE A 331 13.90 40.52 23.44
CA ILE A 331 14.64 40.43 22.18
C ILE A 331 16.12 40.44 22.51
N ASP A 332 16.77 39.28 22.41
CA ASP A 332 18.18 39.11 22.72
C ASP A 332 18.90 38.09 21.80
N PHE A 333 20.15 37.78 22.11
CA PHE A 333 20.95 36.87 21.29
C PHE A 333 20.33 35.47 21.11
N ASN A 334 19.49 35.01 22.05
CA ASN A 334 18.81 33.73 21.95
C ASN A 334 17.77 33.72 20.81
N ASP A 335 17.16 34.86 20.48
CA ASP A 335 16.28 34.96 19.32
C ASP A 335 17.03 34.87 18.01
N PHE A 336 18.21 35.50 17.94
CA PHE A 336 19.08 35.35 16.78
C PHE A 336 19.45 33.87 16.57
N LEU A 337 19.79 33.14 17.64
CA LEU A 337 20.05 31.71 17.55
C LEU A 337 18.81 30.90 17.13
N ALA A 338 17.63 31.22 17.68
CA ALA A 338 16.37 30.58 17.31
C ALA A 338 16.04 30.79 15.83
N TYR A 339 16.15 32.03 15.35
CA TYR A 339 15.99 32.37 13.95
C TYR A 339 17.01 31.65 13.06
N MET A 340 18.31 31.66 13.41
CA MET A 340 19.34 30.99 12.61
C MET A 340 19.13 29.48 12.50
N ASN A 341 18.55 28.83 13.52
CA ASN A 341 18.20 27.41 13.43
C ASN A 341 17.08 27.17 12.41
N LEU A 342 16.06 28.04 12.38
CA LEU A 342 14.99 27.98 11.37
C LEU A 342 15.52 28.32 9.97
N PHE A 343 16.36 29.35 9.88
CA PHE A 343 16.99 29.81 8.64
C PHE A 343 17.83 28.71 7.99
N ASN A 344 18.66 28.02 8.77
CA ASN A 344 19.48 26.90 8.28
C ASN A 344 18.65 25.65 7.98
N GLY A 345 17.46 25.52 8.58
CA GLY A 345 16.51 24.45 8.29
C GLY A 345 15.71 24.66 7.00
N GLY A 346 15.60 25.91 6.55
CA GLY A 346 14.79 26.30 5.38
C GLY A 346 13.28 26.22 5.62
N CYS A 347 12.54 26.23 4.51
CA CYS A 347 11.16 25.75 4.40
C CYS A 347 11.20 24.36 3.74
#